data_AF-A0A7S4DZM5-F1
#
_entry.id   AF-A0A7S4DZM5-F1
#
_cell.length_a   1.000
_cell.length_b   1.000
_cell.length_c   1.000
_cell.angle_alpha   90.00
_cell.angle_beta   90.00
_cell.angle_gamma   90.00
#
_symmetry.space_group_name_H-M   'P 1'
#
loop_
_entity.id
_entity.type
_entity.pdbx_description
1 polymer ?
#
loop_
_entity_poly.entity_id
_entity_poly.type
_entity_poly.pdbx_seq_one_letter_code
_entity_poly.pdbx_strand_id
1 'polypeptide(L)'
;MWNDGDYYYEVDYAKTGRSKCREFRCKETIPEGMMRVGKTLYEENDHWGKHLGWYHPECLRKTFWYRKNGNKKIKRASEIKGYRSLDPGDRDELDRVFNNKGKSASKGDSKKKSVLNVTVKCTGAGQPVIVTGDTYDIRAQLKDAGAAWSPSDKSWVIPGDCYQHAKELFNVTSFKGKTIRFQWTKQDGWQQKGGQNNSSSSSSTPKKRKASTSSTPGAGSDDGNHLKRLKVEDLRAMCRAAGVKTDGKKAELVARLLG
;
A
#
# COMPACT_ATOMS: atom_id res chain seq x y z
N MET A 1 49.48 -19.74 1.57
CA MET A 1 49.19 -18.44 2.22
C MET A 1 47.73 -18.10 1.94
N TRP A 2 46.97 -17.90 3.02
CA TRP A 2 45.56 -17.49 3.12
C TRP A 2 44.50 -18.45 2.58
N ASN A 3 43.86 -19.15 3.52
CA ASN A 3 42.53 -19.71 3.36
C ASN A 3 41.56 -18.54 3.15
N ASP A 4 41.37 -18.12 1.91
CA ASP A 4 40.19 -17.35 1.54
C ASP A 4 38.99 -18.28 1.76
N GLY A 5 38.46 -18.27 2.99
CA GLY A 5 37.20 -18.93 3.30
C GLY A 5 36.18 -18.60 2.21
N ASP A 6 35.29 -19.55 1.91
CA ASP A 6 34.29 -19.48 0.83
C ASP A 6 33.24 -18.39 1.08
N TYR A 7 33.68 -17.13 1.18
CA TYR A 7 32.85 -15.95 1.28
C TYR A 7 32.39 -15.62 -0.13
N TYR A 8 31.10 -15.84 -0.35
CA TYR A 8 30.43 -15.50 -1.60
C TYR A 8 30.14 -14.00 -1.75
N TYR A 9 30.30 -13.23 -0.67
CA TYR A 9 29.92 -11.82 -0.59
C TYR A 9 30.93 -11.00 0.18
N GLU A 10 31.13 -9.77 -0.29
CA GLU A 10 32.02 -8.77 0.29
C GLU A 10 31.31 -7.42 0.32
N VAL A 11 31.50 -6.63 1.37
CA VAL A 11 30.98 -5.27 1.49
C VAL A 11 32.13 -4.29 1.62
N ASP A 12 32.05 -3.20 0.86
CA ASP A 12 33.07 -2.16 0.81
C ASP A 12 32.41 -0.82 0.47
N TYR A 13 33.10 0.27 0.78
CA TYR A 13 32.74 1.58 0.25
C TYR A 13 33.30 1.73 -1.16
N ALA A 14 32.54 2.36 -2.05
CA ALA A 14 33.00 2.58 -3.42
C ALA A 14 34.24 3.49 -3.43
N LYS A 15 35.42 2.92 -3.63
CA LYS A 15 36.69 3.68 -3.73
C LYS A 15 36.74 4.63 -4.92
N THR A 16 35.96 4.35 -5.96
CA THR A 16 35.81 5.21 -7.14
C THR A 16 34.38 5.07 -7.67
N GLY A 17 33.85 6.11 -8.30
CA GLY A 17 32.53 6.10 -8.95
C GLY A 17 32.46 5.31 -10.27
N ARG A 18 33.32 4.32 -10.50
CA ARG A 18 33.38 3.54 -11.76
C ARG A 18 32.61 2.21 -11.70
N SER A 19 32.26 1.74 -10.51
CA SER A 19 31.48 0.50 -10.37
C SER A 19 30.04 0.69 -10.81
N LYS A 20 29.54 -0.20 -11.66
CA LYS A 20 28.13 -0.25 -12.05
C LYS A 20 27.42 -1.36 -11.32
N CYS A 21 26.21 -1.07 -10.84
CA CYS A 21 25.35 -2.06 -10.21
C CYS A 21 24.95 -3.13 -11.24
N ARG A 22 25.30 -4.41 -11.00
CA ARG A 22 24.97 -5.52 -11.91
C ARG A 22 23.52 -6.02 -11.80
N GLU A 23 22.69 -5.35 -11.01
CA GLU A 23 21.25 -5.63 -10.96
C GLU A 23 20.60 -5.24 -12.28
N PHE A 24 19.92 -6.21 -12.90
CA PHE A 24 19.40 -6.09 -14.27
C PHE A 24 18.46 -4.88 -14.45
N ARG A 25 17.71 -4.51 -13.41
CA ARG A 25 16.77 -3.37 -13.46
C ARG A 25 17.37 -2.03 -13.02
N CYS A 26 18.51 -2.04 -12.33
CA CYS A 26 19.16 -0.82 -11.86
C CYS A 26 20.17 -0.34 -12.89
N LYS A 27 21.24 -1.12 -13.14
CA LYS A 27 22.35 -0.76 -14.05
C LYS A 27 23.00 0.62 -13.81
N GLU A 28 22.64 1.30 -12.72
CA GLU A 28 23.18 2.61 -12.35
C GLU A 28 24.62 2.49 -11.84
N THR A 29 25.37 3.57 -12.01
CA THR A 29 26.71 3.70 -11.45
C THR A 29 26.64 3.96 -9.96
N ILE A 30 27.46 3.26 -9.18
CA ILE A 30 27.56 3.44 -7.74
C ILE A 30 28.56 4.58 -7.49
N PRO A 31 28.14 5.70 -6.87
CA PRO A 31 29.01 6.84 -6.62
C PRO A 31 30.10 6.50 -5.59
N GLU A 32 31.20 7.25 -5.64
CA GLU A 32 32.29 7.14 -4.67
C GLU A 32 31.82 7.40 -3.24
N GLY A 33 32.38 6.69 -2.27
CA GLY A 33 32.01 6.77 -0.86
C GLY A 33 30.69 6.06 -0.50
N MET A 34 29.91 5.58 -1.47
CA MET A 34 28.68 4.83 -1.19
C MET A 34 28.94 3.36 -0.88
N MET A 35 28.22 2.81 0.09
CA MET A 35 28.28 1.39 0.45
C MET A 35 27.77 0.50 -0.71
N ARG A 36 28.57 -0.51 -1.06
CA ARG A 36 28.23 -1.50 -2.10
C ARG A 36 28.58 -2.91 -1.64
N VAL A 37 27.83 -3.89 -2.17
CA VAL A 37 28.04 -5.31 -1.88
C VAL A 37 28.50 -6.02 -3.14
N GLY A 38 29.70 -6.58 -3.09
CA GLY A 38 30.28 -7.47 -4.08
C GLY A 38 29.75 -8.89 -3.92
N LYS A 39 29.30 -9.49 -5.01
CA LYS A 39 29.02 -10.92 -5.11
C LYS A 39 30.13 -11.57 -5.94
N THR A 40 30.76 -12.60 -5.41
CA THR A 40 31.69 -13.42 -6.17
C THR A 40 30.95 -14.13 -7.30
N LEU A 41 31.45 -13.98 -8.52
CA LEU A 41 30.97 -14.70 -9.68
C LEU A 41 32.05 -15.71 -10.11
N TYR A 42 31.63 -16.95 -10.24
CA TYR A 42 32.39 -18.03 -10.83
C TYR A 42 31.78 -18.25 -12.21
N GLU A 43 32.29 -17.57 -13.23
CA GLU A 43 31.92 -17.86 -14.61
C GLU A 43 32.98 -18.82 -15.16
N GLU A 44 32.54 -19.96 -15.70
CA GLU A 44 33.41 -21.07 -16.13
C GLU A 44 34.28 -20.76 -17.36
N ASN A 45 33.99 -19.66 -18.08
CA ASN A 45 34.62 -19.33 -19.37
C ASN A 45 35.61 -18.17 -19.34
N ASP A 46 35.83 -17.52 -18.18
CA ASP A 46 36.72 -16.36 -18.13
C ASP A 46 38.10 -16.73 -17.56
N HIS A 47 39.11 -16.61 -18.43
CA HIS A 47 40.54 -16.63 -18.11
C HIS A 47 40.98 -15.59 -17.05
N TRP A 48 40.04 -14.79 -16.52
CA TRP A 48 40.27 -13.71 -15.53
C TRP A 48 39.97 -14.08 -14.07
N GLY A 49 39.60 -15.34 -13.79
CA GLY A 49 39.47 -15.83 -12.42
C GLY A 49 38.30 -15.24 -11.63
N LYS A 50 38.36 -15.40 -10.30
CA LYS A 50 37.30 -15.03 -9.34
C LYS A 50 37.09 -13.51 -9.33
N HIS A 51 36.01 -13.01 -9.95
CA HIS A 51 35.71 -11.58 -10.00
C HIS A 51 34.49 -11.21 -9.15
N LEU A 52 34.49 -9.98 -8.62
CA LEU A 52 33.39 -9.42 -7.83
C LEU A 52 32.44 -8.62 -8.73
N GLY A 53 31.17 -9.02 -8.77
CA GLY A 53 30.10 -8.20 -9.29
C GLY A 53 29.58 -7.26 -8.21
N TRP A 54 29.66 -5.93 -8.42
CA TRP A 54 29.18 -4.94 -7.46
C TRP A 54 27.68 -4.66 -7.59
N TYR A 55 27.01 -4.48 -6.45
CA TYR A 55 25.59 -4.18 -6.35
C TYR A 55 25.33 -3.15 -5.24
N HIS A 56 24.25 -2.36 -5.38
CA HIS A 56 23.67 -1.69 -4.22
C HIS A 56 23.12 -2.74 -3.23
N PRO A 57 23.16 -2.50 -1.91
CA PRO A 57 22.61 -3.43 -0.91
C PRO A 57 21.17 -3.86 -1.21
N GLU A 58 20.30 -2.89 -1.49
CA GLU A 58 18.89 -3.11 -1.85
C GLU A 58 18.71 -3.89 -3.14
N CYS A 59 19.62 -3.70 -4.10
CA CYS A 59 19.58 -4.37 -5.37
C CYS A 59 19.99 -5.83 -5.24
N LEU A 60 21.10 -6.12 -4.53
CA LEU A 60 21.56 -7.48 -4.29
C LEU A 60 20.47 -8.31 -3.60
N ARG A 61 19.78 -7.75 -2.61
CA ARG A 61 18.68 -8.44 -1.93
C ARG A 61 17.56 -8.86 -2.88
N LYS A 62 17.21 -8.03 -3.86
CA LYS A 62 16.19 -8.35 -4.87
C LYS A 62 16.63 -9.54 -5.72
N THR A 63 17.92 -9.69 -6.02
CA THR A 63 18.42 -10.84 -6.78
C THR A 63 18.04 -12.19 -6.16
N PHE A 64 17.97 -12.27 -4.84
CA PHE A 64 17.62 -13.51 -4.11
C PHE A 64 16.15 -13.93 -4.24
N TRP A 65 15.27 -13.05 -4.73
CA TRP A 65 13.87 -13.38 -4.97
C TRP A 65 13.66 -14.18 -6.25
N TYR A 66 14.39 -13.83 -7.31
CA TYR A 66 14.12 -14.36 -8.64
C TYR A 66 15.23 -15.27 -9.19
N ARG A 67 16.46 -15.21 -8.68
CA ARG A 67 17.54 -16.14 -9.07
C ARG A 67 17.58 -17.35 -8.12
N LYS A 68 17.27 -18.54 -8.65
CA LYS A 68 17.29 -19.82 -7.91
C LYS A 68 18.65 -20.55 -7.97
N ASN A 69 19.45 -20.34 -9.02
CA ASN A 69 20.73 -21.04 -9.24
C ASN A 69 21.95 -20.14 -8.98
N GLY A 70 22.17 -19.72 -7.73
CA GLY A 70 23.34 -18.91 -7.40
C GLY A 70 23.84 -19.14 -5.98
N ASN A 71 24.89 -18.40 -5.62
CA ASN A 71 25.52 -18.39 -4.29
C ASN A 71 24.48 -18.41 -3.16
N LYS A 72 24.84 -19.05 -2.05
CA LYS A 72 24.00 -19.21 -0.85
C LYS A 72 23.41 -17.87 -0.41
N LYS A 73 22.09 -17.80 -0.22
CA LYS A 73 21.42 -16.57 0.22
C LYS A 73 22.01 -16.08 1.55
N ILE A 74 22.25 -14.77 1.64
CA ILE A 74 22.68 -14.10 2.87
C ILE A 74 21.55 -14.22 3.90
N LYS A 75 21.83 -14.84 5.04
CA LYS A 75 20.85 -14.94 6.15
C LYS A 75 21.01 -13.80 7.16
N ARG A 76 22.24 -13.36 7.38
CA ARG A 76 22.62 -12.29 8.31
C ARG A 76 23.65 -11.39 7.64
N ALA A 77 23.56 -10.08 7.81
CA ALA A 77 24.54 -9.16 7.23
C ALA A 77 25.96 -9.37 7.82
N SER A 78 26.04 -9.90 9.05
CA SER A 78 27.29 -10.26 9.72
C SER A 78 28.10 -11.37 9.02
N GLU A 79 27.49 -12.14 8.11
CA GLU A 79 28.16 -13.19 7.34
C GLU A 79 28.96 -12.63 6.16
N ILE A 80 28.79 -11.34 5.83
CA ILE A 80 29.43 -10.68 4.70
C ILE A 80 30.85 -10.25 5.09
N LYS A 81 31.84 -10.56 4.25
CA LYS A 81 33.23 -10.11 4.43
C LYS A 81 33.28 -8.58 4.40
N GLY A 82 33.92 -7.96 5.39
CA GLY A 82 33.98 -6.49 5.52
C GLY A 82 32.85 -5.87 6.34
N TYR A 83 31.90 -6.65 6.86
CA TYR A 83 30.81 -6.10 7.71
C TYR A 83 31.33 -5.37 8.95
N ARG A 84 32.35 -5.93 9.61
CA ARG A 84 32.93 -5.34 10.84
C ARG A 84 33.69 -4.03 10.61
N SER A 85 34.09 -3.73 9.36
CA SER A 85 34.82 -2.51 9.03
C SER A 85 33.91 -1.35 8.58
N LEU A 86 32.60 -1.59 8.43
CA LEU A 86 31.64 -0.52 8.10
C LEU A 86 31.37 0.38 9.30
N ASP A 87 30.86 1.59 9.06
CA ASP A 87 30.34 2.43 10.13
C ASP A 87 29.11 1.80 10.81
N PRO A 88 28.90 2.02 12.12
CA PRO A 88 27.76 1.44 12.84
C PRO A 88 26.40 1.76 12.21
N GLY A 89 26.23 2.98 11.69
CA GLY A 89 24.99 3.38 11.00
C GLY A 89 24.75 2.62 9.69
N ASP A 90 25.81 2.31 8.95
CA ASP A 90 25.74 1.53 7.71
C ASP A 90 25.60 0.03 7.98
N ARG A 91 26.18 -0.48 9.07
CA ARG A 91 25.93 -1.86 9.54
C ARG A 91 24.45 -2.07 9.85
N ASP A 92 23.85 -1.15 10.58
CA ASP A 92 22.42 -1.17 10.87
C ASP A 92 21.58 -1.14 9.58
N GLU A 93 21.97 -0.33 8.60
CA GLU A 93 21.28 -0.29 7.31
C GLU A 93 21.43 -1.61 6.56
N LEU A 94 22.63 -2.20 6.54
CA LEU A 94 22.87 -3.50 5.91
C LEU A 94 22.06 -4.61 6.57
N ASP A 95 21.97 -4.62 7.90
CA ASP A 95 21.12 -5.53 8.65
C ASP A 95 19.64 -5.30 8.37
N ARG A 96 19.18 -4.05 8.25
CA ARG A 96 17.80 -3.76 7.84
C ARG A 96 17.51 -4.30 6.45
N VAL A 97 18.44 -4.15 5.51
CA VAL A 97 18.28 -4.68 4.16
C VAL A 97 18.15 -6.21 4.22
N PHE A 98 19.09 -6.92 4.83
CA PHE A 98 19.14 -8.39 4.72
C PHE A 98 18.30 -9.16 5.76
N ASN A 99 18.10 -8.64 6.98
CA ASN A 99 17.32 -9.31 8.03
C ASN A 99 15.81 -9.01 7.95
N ASN A 100 15.40 -7.93 7.28
CA ASN A 100 13.99 -7.54 7.30
C ASN A 100 13.16 -8.34 6.29
N LYS A 101 12.30 -9.23 6.83
CA LYS A 101 11.21 -9.85 6.08
C LYS A 101 10.23 -8.77 5.63
N GLY A 102 10.46 -8.25 4.43
CA GLY A 102 9.45 -7.53 3.64
C GLY A 102 9.02 -6.17 4.19
N LYS A 103 9.93 -5.20 4.22
CA LYS A 103 9.59 -3.79 3.90
C LYS A 103 10.71 -3.21 3.06
N SER A 104 10.43 -3.03 1.77
CA SER A 104 11.33 -2.36 0.82
C SER A 104 11.65 -0.95 1.28
N ALA A 105 12.93 -0.57 1.19
CA ALA A 105 13.47 0.75 1.43
C ALA A 105 12.54 1.89 0.96
N SER A 106 11.98 2.61 1.91
CA SER A 106 11.71 4.03 1.74
C SER A 106 13.02 4.76 1.94
N LYS A 107 13.52 5.40 0.87
CA LYS A 107 14.57 6.42 0.92
C LYS A 107 14.33 7.33 2.13
N GLY A 108 15.40 7.61 2.88
CA GLY A 108 15.36 8.47 4.04
C GLY A 108 14.69 9.80 3.72
N ASP A 109 13.68 10.13 4.51
CA ASP A 109 13.49 11.49 4.94
C ASP A 109 13.14 11.45 6.42
N SER A 110 13.61 12.47 7.11
CA SER A 110 13.71 12.54 8.56
C SER A 110 12.38 12.29 9.23
N LYS A 111 12.42 11.81 10.47
CA LYS A 111 11.29 11.56 11.38
C LYS A 111 10.52 12.86 11.70
N LYS A 112 9.96 13.54 10.70
CA LYS A 112 8.86 14.49 10.86
C LYS A 112 7.62 13.64 11.06
N LYS A 113 6.89 13.89 12.14
CA LYS A 113 5.48 13.48 12.24
C LYS A 113 4.80 13.92 10.94
N SER A 114 4.52 12.98 10.04
CA SER A 114 3.83 13.29 8.80
C SER A 114 2.43 13.73 9.21
N VAL A 115 2.14 15.00 8.99
CA VAL A 115 0.81 15.56 9.21
C VAL A 115 0.00 15.23 7.95
N LEU A 116 -1.10 14.49 8.12
CA LEU A 116 -2.05 14.25 7.03
C LEU A 116 -2.99 15.45 6.95
N ASN A 117 -3.09 16.06 5.77
CA ASN A 117 -3.99 17.18 5.54
C ASN A 117 -5.30 16.63 4.95
N VAL A 118 -6.37 16.71 5.74
CA VAL A 118 -7.70 16.23 5.35
C VAL A 118 -8.68 17.40 5.45
N THR A 119 -9.39 17.65 4.37
CA THR A 119 -10.39 18.72 4.29
C THR A 119 -11.78 18.11 4.36
N VAL A 120 -12.60 18.65 5.25
CA VAL A 120 -13.99 18.22 5.46
C VAL A 120 -14.90 19.37 5.09
N LYS A 121 -15.75 19.17 4.08
CA LYS A 121 -16.79 20.11 3.64
C LYS A 121 -18.14 19.60 4.11
N CYS A 122 -18.90 20.45 4.80
CA CYS A 122 -20.27 20.15 5.20
C CYS A 122 -21.22 21.09 4.44
N THR A 123 -22.08 20.52 3.61
CA THR A 123 -23.04 21.27 2.79
C THR A 123 -24.37 21.46 3.52
N GLY A 124 -24.37 21.94 4.77
CA GLY A 124 -25.62 22.24 5.50
C GLY A 124 -26.29 21.05 6.22
N ALA A 125 -27.49 21.29 6.79
CA ALA A 125 -28.30 20.26 7.47
C ALA A 125 -29.01 19.41 6.41
N GLY A 126 -29.11 18.09 6.57
CA GLY A 126 -29.74 17.23 5.56
C GLY A 126 -28.75 16.63 4.55
N GLN A 127 -27.51 17.10 4.53
CA GLN A 127 -26.64 17.00 3.35
C GLN A 127 -25.35 16.23 3.64
N PRO A 128 -24.82 15.53 2.63
CA PRO A 128 -23.68 14.66 2.83
C PRO A 128 -22.40 15.43 3.16
N VAL A 129 -21.58 14.85 4.03
CA VAL A 129 -20.26 15.38 4.36
C VAL A 129 -19.24 14.88 3.35
N ILE A 130 -18.51 15.81 2.73
CA ILE A 130 -17.51 15.53 1.71
C ILE A 130 -16.11 15.63 2.31
N VAL A 131 -15.33 14.56 2.23
CA VAL A 131 -13.96 14.49 2.74
C VAL A 131 -12.98 14.34 1.58
N THR A 132 -11.99 15.23 1.51
CA THR A 132 -10.95 15.29 0.48
C THR A 132 -9.55 15.45 1.10
N GLY A 133 -8.51 15.32 0.27
CA GLY A 133 -7.09 15.43 0.70
C GLY A 133 -6.42 14.07 0.85
N ASP A 134 -5.51 13.94 1.83
CA ASP A 134 -4.67 12.76 2.08
C ASP A 134 -5.46 11.60 2.74
N THR A 135 -6.52 11.16 2.09
CA THR A 135 -7.49 10.19 2.64
C THR A 135 -7.07 8.73 2.45
N TYR A 136 -5.96 8.47 1.76
CA TYR A 136 -5.53 7.10 1.44
C TYR A 136 -5.28 6.27 2.71
N ASP A 137 -4.60 6.85 3.69
CA ASP A 137 -4.26 6.17 4.94
C ASP A 137 -5.48 5.91 5.82
N ILE A 138 -6.48 6.80 5.78
CA ILE A 138 -7.72 6.72 6.58
C ILE A 138 -8.90 6.08 5.82
N ARG A 139 -8.65 5.54 4.62
CA ARG A 139 -9.68 4.92 3.77
C ARG A 139 -10.49 3.83 4.47
N ALA A 140 -9.85 3.03 5.32
CA ALA A 140 -10.54 1.97 6.06
C ALA A 140 -11.54 2.57 7.06
N GLN A 141 -11.13 3.56 7.84
CA GLN A 141 -11.99 4.25 8.80
C GLN A 141 -13.15 4.98 8.13
N LEU A 142 -12.91 5.60 6.98
CA LEU A 142 -13.97 6.24 6.20
C LEU A 142 -15.02 5.22 5.75
N LYS A 143 -14.60 4.03 5.31
CA LYS A 143 -15.54 2.96 4.96
C LYS A 143 -16.31 2.43 6.17
N ASP A 144 -15.63 2.24 7.30
CA ASP A 144 -16.27 1.78 8.55
C ASP A 144 -17.29 2.81 9.06
N ALA A 145 -17.03 4.10 8.82
CA ALA A 145 -17.94 5.21 9.05
C ALA A 145 -19.09 5.32 8.03
N GLY A 146 -19.22 4.38 7.09
CA GLY A 146 -20.25 4.39 6.06
C GLY A 146 -20.00 5.40 4.93
N ALA A 147 -18.79 5.94 4.80
CA ALA A 147 -18.45 6.82 3.70
C ALA A 147 -18.32 6.03 2.39
N ALA A 148 -18.93 6.55 1.32
CA ALA A 148 -18.79 6.04 -0.03
C ALA A 148 -17.77 6.89 -0.81
N TRP A 149 -16.94 6.24 -1.62
CA TRP A 149 -16.05 6.97 -2.53
C TRP A 149 -16.83 7.44 -3.76
N SER A 150 -16.79 8.75 -4.04
CA SER A 150 -17.30 9.37 -5.26
C SER A 150 -16.16 9.51 -6.29
N PRO A 151 -16.18 8.77 -7.42
CA PRO A 151 -15.16 8.87 -8.45
C PRO A 151 -15.15 10.21 -9.20
N SER A 152 -16.30 10.89 -9.31
CA SER A 152 -16.43 12.18 -10.01
C SER A 152 -15.65 13.27 -9.30
N ASP A 153 -15.84 13.37 -7.98
CA ASP A 153 -15.28 14.44 -7.15
C ASP A 153 -13.96 14.05 -6.49
N LYS A 154 -13.52 12.80 -6.70
CA LYS A 154 -12.39 12.16 -6.02
C LYS A 154 -12.46 12.40 -4.51
N SER A 155 -13.64 12.21 -3.95
CA SER A 155 -13.97 12.56 -2.58
C SER A 155 -14.71 11.43 -1.89
N TRP A 156 -14.63 11.40 -0.57
CA TRP A 156 -15.46 10.52 0.25
C TRP A 156 -16.72 11.26 0.66
N VAL A 157 -17.86 10.60 0.51
CA VAL A 157 -19.19 11.14 0.79
C VAL A 157 -19.78 10.33 1.93
N ILE A 158 -19.99 10.95 3.08
CA ILE A 158 -20.69 10.36 4.21
C ILE A 158 -22.16 10.76 4.09
N PRO A 159 -23.08 9.81 3.86
CA PRO A 159 -24.51 10.12 3.74
C PRO A 159 -25.09 10.54 5.10
N GLY A 160 -25.77 11.68 5.13
CA GLY A 160 -26.68 12.05 6.22
C GLY A 160 -26.17 13.05 7.26
N ASP A 161 -27.08 13.31 8.20
CA ASP A 161 -27.03 14.41 9.15
C ASP A 161 -26.18 14.06 10.35
N CYS A 162 -24.96 14.56 10.38
CA CYS A 162 -24.65 15.64 11.32
C CYS A 162 -23.13 15.85 11.35
N TYR A 163 -22.76 17.13 11.28
CA TYR A 163 -21.46 17.61 11.69
C TYR A 163 -20.97 16.97 13.00
N GLN A 164 -21.87 16.62 13.93
CA GLN A 164 -21.54 15.94 15.18
C GLN A 164 -21.03 14.51 14.98
N HIS A 165 -21.65 13.70 14.11
CA HIS A 165 -21.17 12.34 13.82
C HIS A 165 -19.82 12.38 13.08
N ALA A 166 -19.67 13.29 12.12
CA ALA A 166 -18.37 13.52 11.48
C ALA A 166 -17.33 14.01 12.51
N LYS A 167 -17.69 14.91 13.42
CA LYS A 167 -16.79 15.43 14.45
C LYS A 167 -16.39 14.37 15.48
N GLU A 168 -17.29 13.45 15.84
CA GLU A 168 -16.98 12.30 16.70
C GLU A 168 -16.04 11.32 16.00
N LEU A 169 -16.31 10.97 14.73
CA LEU A 169 -15.47 10.12 13.90
C LEU A 169 -14.06 10.70 13.69
N PHE A 170 -13.98 12.02 13.50
CA PHE A 170 -12.73 12.75 13.25
C PHE A 170 -12.10 13.37 14.51
N ASN A 171 -12.61 13.05 15.71
CA ASN A 171 -11.94 13.43 16.97
C ASN A 171 -10.65 12.62 17.20
N VAL A 172 -10.36 11.65 16.34
CA VAL A 172 -9.11 10.92 16.30
C VAL A 172 -8.04 11.79 15.66
N THR A 173 -7.30 12.52 16.49
CA THR A 173 -6.20 13.41 16.06
C THR A 173 -4.93 12.67 15.62
N SER A 174 -4.88 11.35 15.77
CA SER A 174 -3.73 10.55 15.34
C SER A 174 -4.09 9.16 14.80
N PHE A 175 -3.50 8.77 13.67
CA PHE A 175 -3.64 7.45 13.05
C PHE A 175 -2.29 6.91 12.59
N LYS A 176 -1.93 5.67 13.00
CA LYS A 176 -0.63 5.04 12.68
C LYS A 176 0.58 5.92 13.01
N GLY A 177 0.51 6.71 14.08
CA GLY A 177 1.57 7.65 14.48
C GLY A 177 1.65 8.94 13.66
N LYS A 178 0.70 9.17 12.75
CA LYS A 178 0.54 10.41 11.97
C LYS A 178 -0.51 11.30 12.62
N THR A 179 -0.24 12.59 12.72
CA THR A 179 -1.21 13.57 13.21
C THR A 179 -2.13 13.95 12.06
N ILE A 180 -3.45 13.87 12.25
CA ILE A 180 -4.41 14.28 11.23
C ILE A 180 -4.87 15.70 11.55
N ARG A 181 -4.72 16.61 10.59
CA ARG A 181 -5.30 17.96 10.68
C ARG A 181 -6.56 18.01 9.83
N PHE A 182 -7.68 18.22 10.50
CA PHE A 182 -8.96 18.46 9.85
C PHE A 182 -9.15 19.95 9.62
N GLN A 183 -9.32 20.34 8.35
CA GLN A 183 -9.77 21.68 7.99
C GLN A 183 -11.26 21.64 7.66
N TRP A 184 -12.05 22.36 8.44
CA TRP A 184 -13.49 22.49 8.24
C TRP A 184 -13.76 23.75 7.42
N THR A 185 -14.33 23.59 6.24
CA THR A 185 -14.81 24.73 5.44
C THR A 185 -16.33 24.78 5.54
N LYS A 186 -16.87 25.83 6.17
CA LYS A 186 -18.30 26.15 6.10
C LYS A 186 -18.58 26.74 4.72
N GLN A 187 -19.59 26.23 4.05
CA GLN A 187 -20.21 26.93 2.92
C GLN A 187 -21.37 27.76 3.49
N ASP A 188 -21.47 29.03 3.08
CA ASP A 188 -22.30 30.06 3.72
C ASP A 188 -23.75 29.62 3.96
N GLY A 189 -24.26 29.84 5.19
CA GLY A 189 -25.69 29.65 5.51
C GLY A 189 -26.07 29.05 6.86
N TRP A 190 -25.15 28.80 7.80
CA TRP A 190 -25.49 28.24 9.12
C TRP A 190 -25.38 29.27 10.26
N GLN A 191 -26.54 29.73 10.76
CA GLN A 191 -26.68 30.32 12.09
C GLN A 191 -26.66 29.21 13.14
N GLN A 192 -25.78 29.34 14.15
CA GLN A 192 -25.80 28.49 15.33
C GLN A 192 -27.10 28.74 16.11
N LYS A 193 -28.05 27.80 16.07
CA LYS A 193 -29.02 27.69 17.17
C LYS A 193 -28.28 27.07 18.35
N GLY A 194 -27.86 27.92 19.28
CA GLY A 194 -27.42 27.50 20.60
C GLY A 194 -28.57 26.80 21.31
N GLY A 195 -28.37 25.54 21.67
CA GLY A 195 -29.26 24.80 22.56
C GLY A 195 -28.64 24.77 23.95
N GLN A 196 -29.17 25.60 24.85
CA GLN A 196 -29.03 25.43 26.29
C GLN A 196 -29.84 24.22 26.76
N ASN A 197 -29.35 23.62 27.84
CA ASN A 197 -29.86 22.45 28.53
C ASN A 197 -31.19 22.77 29.24
N ASN A 198 -32.17 21.83 29.24
CA ASN A 198 -32.73 21.24 30.45
C ASN A 198 -33.86 20.23 30.18
N SER A 199 -33.73 19.09 30.86
CA SER A 199 -34.72 18.22 31.53
C SER A 199 -36.22 18.45 31.28
N SER A 200 -36.94 17.36 30.95
CA SER A 200 -38.00 16.72 31.79
C SER A 200 -39.06 16.00 30.94
N SER A 201 -39.18 14.68 31.18
CA SER A 201 -40.40 13.84 31.22
C SER A 201 -41.68 14.26 30.47
N SER A 202 -42.22 13.38 29.62
CA SER A 202 -43.36 12.50 29.97
C SER A 202 -44.02 11.82 28.75
N SER A 203 -44.43 10.58 28.99
CA SER A 203 -45.34 9.67 28.27
C SER A 203 -46.40 10.25 27.33
N SER A 204 -46.63 9.57 26.18
CA SER A 204 -47.96 9.12 25.67
C SER A 204 -47.85 8.40 24.31
N THR A 205 -48.24 7.12 24.24
CA THR A 205 -48.73 6.42 23.02
C THR A 205 -50.24 6.70 22.80
N PRO A 206 -51.03 6.12 21.86
CA PRO A 206 -50.77 5.24 20.68
C PRO A 206 -51.61 5.60 19.40
N LYS A 207 -51.49 4.76 18.34
CA LYS A 207 -52.43 4.42 17.21
C LYS A 207 -51.88 4.80 15.81
N LYS A 208 -52.14 4.10 14.70
CA LYS A 208 -52.62 2.74 14.30
C LYS A 208 -52.65 2.76 12.75
N ARG A 209 -52.49 1.58 12.11
CA ARG A 209 -52.83 1.21 10.69
C ARG A 209 -51.75 1.56 9.65
N LYS A 210 -51.51 0.83 8.55
CA LYS A 210 -51.93 -0.46 7.96
C LYS A 210 -50.91 -0.71 6.80
N ALA A 211 -50.28 -1.88 6.70
CA ALA A 211 -50.46 -2.91 5.65
C ALA A 211 -50.10 -2.52 4.19
N SER A 212 -49.17 -3.26 3.57
CA SER A 212 -49.25 -3.85 2.18
C SER A 212 -47.85 -4.30 1.67
N THR A 213 -47.59 -5.61 1.54
CA THR A 213 -47.40 -6.40 0.27
C THR A 213 -46.18 -6.00 -0.59
N SER A 214 -45.09 -6.78 -0.61
CA SER A 214 -44.78 -7.94 -1.48
C SER A 214 -44.21 -7.61 -2.87
N SER A 215 -43.13 -8.32 -3.23
CA SER A 215 -42.76 -8.81 -4.58
C SER A 215 -41.61 -8.13 -5.38
N THR A 216 -40.51 -8.87 -5.49
CA THR A 216 -39.82 -9.29 -6.74
C THR A 216 -38.69 -8.41 -7.33
N PRO A 217 -37.59 -9.02 -7.86
CA PRO A 217 -36.30 -8.38 -8.09
C PRO A 217 -36.17 -7.80 -9.51
N GLY A 218 -35.65 -6.58 -9.60
CA GLY A 218 -35.36 -5.91 -10.86
C GLY A 218 -33.99 -6.29 -11.42
N ALA A 219 -34.02 -6.93 -12.58
CA ALA A 219 -32.88 -7.16 -13.45
C ALA A 219 -32.29 -5.84 -13.99
N GLY A 220 -30.98 -5.83 -14.23
CA GLY A 220 -30.35 -4.92 -15.18
C GLY A 220 -29.13 -4.16 -14.64
N SER A 221 -27.95 -4.55 -15.13
CA SER A 221 -26.74 -3.74 -15.33
C SER A 221 -25.53 -3.83 -14.36
N ASP A 222 -25.40 -4.85 -13.51
CA ASP A 222 -24.15 -5.04 -12.70
C ASP A 222 -23.31 -6.28 -13.05
N ASP A 223 -23.84 -7.20 -13.88
CA ASP A 223 -23.22 -8.52 -14.12
C ASP A 223 -21.83 -8.43 -14.78
N GLY A 224 -21.64 -7.44 -15.66
CA GLY A 224 -20.36 -7.25 -16.35
C GLY A 224 -19.22 -6.73 -15.47
N ASN A 225 -19.53 -6.02 -14.39
CA ASN A 225 -18.52 -5.51 -13.48
C ASN A 225 -18.11 -6.57 -12.45
N HIS A 226 -19.07 -7.42 -12.04
CA HIS A 226 -18.81 -8.57 -11.17
C HIS A 226 -17.85 -9.58 -11.81
N LEU A 227 -18.07 -9.93 -13.09
CA LEU A 227 -17.23 -10.88 -13.82
C LEU A 227 -15.78 -10.42 -13.99
N LYS A 228 -15.53 -9.11 -14.13
CA LYS A 228 -14.16 -8.55 -14.22
C LYS A 228 -13.37 -8.72 -12.93
N ARG A 229 -14.03 -8.88 -11.79
CA ARG A 229 -13.41 -9.02 -10.45
C ARG A 229 -13.11 -10.47 -10.07
N LEU A 230 -13.75 -11.44 -10.73
CA LEU A 230 -13.55 -12.88 -10.48
C LEU A 230 -12.18 -13.38 -10.95
N LYS A 231 -11.68 -14.47 -10.35
CA LYS A 231 -10.43 -15.10 -10.79
C LYS A 231 -10.65 -15.86 -12.09
N VAL A 232 -9.58 -16.12 -12.83
CA VAL A 232 -9.64 -16.87 -14.11
C VAL A 232 -10.20 -18.28 -13.90
N GLU A 233 -9.92 -18.90 -12.75
CA GLU A 233 -10.45 -20.21 -12.37
C GLU A 233 -11.97 -20.20 -12.23
N ASP A 234 -12.52 -19.23 -11.50
CA ASP A 234 -13.96 -19.06 -11.31
C ASP A 234 -14.66 -18.77 -12.65
N LEU A 235 -14.05 -17.92 -13.50
CA LEU A 235 -14.57 -17.62 -14.84
C LEU A 235 -14.57 -18.86 -15.73
N ARG A 236 -13.54 -19.71 -15.67
CA ARG A 236 -13.54 -21.00 -16.40
C ARG A 236 -14.60 -21.95 -15.89
N ALA A 237 -14.84 -22.00 -14.57
CA ALA A 237 -15.91 -22.81 -13.99
C ALA A 237 -17.28 -22.34 -14.46
N MET A 238 -17.53 -21.03 -14.49
CA MET A 238 -18.75 -20.44 -15.03
C MET A 238 -18.89 -20.71 -16.53
N CYS A 239 -17.80 -20.61 -17.31
CA CYS A 239 -17.82 -20.97 -18.73
C CYS A 239 -18.19 -22.45 -18.95
N ARG A 240 -17.70 -23.38 -18.12
CA ARG A 240 -18.11 -24.80 -18.19
C ARG A 240 -19.58 -25.00 -17.85
N ALA A 241 -20.07 -24.31 -16.82
CA ALA A 241 -21.49 -24.37 -16.43
C ALA A 241 -22.40 -23.80 -17.53
N ALA A 242 -21.94 -22.77 -18.25
CA ALA A 242 -22.63 -22.17 -19.38
C ALA A 242 -22.40 -22.91 -20.72
N GLY A 243 -21.62 -23.99 -20.74
CA GLY A 243 -21.32 -24.76 -21.96
C GLY A 243 -20.45 -24.04 -22.99
N VAL A 244 -19.76 -22.96 -22.61
CA VAL A 244 -18.89 -22.18 -23.52
C VAL A 244 -17.41 -22.57 -23.36
N LYS A 245 -16.64 -22.32 -24.42
CA LYS A 245 -15.20 -22.61 -24.49
C LYS A 245 -14.41 -21.93 -23.36
N THR A 246 -13.48 -22.65 -22.74
CA THR A 246 -12.71 -22.23 -21.55
C THR A 246 -11.26 -21.82 -21.83
N ASP A 247 -10.83 -21.93 -23.09
CA ASP A 247 -9.54 -21.47 -23.58
C ASP A 247 -9.53 -19.95 -23.78
N GLY A 248 -8.40 -19.30 -23.44
CA GLY A 248 -8.23 -17.86 -23.67
C GLY A 248 -7.79 -17.05 -22.44
N LYS A 249 -7.65 -15.74 -22.66
CA LYS A 249 -7.32 -14.73 -21.63
C LYS A 249 -8.58 -14.34 -20.86
N LYS A 250 -8.39 -13.81 -19.64
CA LYS A 250 -9.49 -13.42 -18.73
C LYS A 250 -10.58 -12.57 -19.39
N ALA A 251 -10.19 -11.61 -20.24
CA ALA A 251 -11.13 -10.74 -20.94
C ALA A 251 -12.03 -11.50 -21.93
N GLU A 252 -11.50 -12.54 -22.59
CA GLU A 252 -12.26 -13.36 -23.55
C GLU A 252 -13.28 -14.25 -22.84
N LEU A 253 -12.93 -14.78 -21.66
CA LEU A 253 -13.86 -15.55 -20.83
C LEU A 253 -15.02 -14.68 -20.31
N VAL A 254 -14.71 -13.45 -19.87
CA VAL A 254 -15.73 -12.48 -19.44
C VAL A 254 -16.64 -12.09 -20.60
N ALA A 255 -16.09 -11.85 -21.80
CA ALA A 255 -16.89 -11.52 -22.98
C ALA A 255 -17.85 -12.66 -23.34
N ARG A 256 -17.39 -13.92 -23.34
CA ARG A 256 -18.24 -15.10 -23.62
C ARG A 256 -19.36 -15.31 -22.59
N LEU A 257 -19.15 -14.91 -21.34
CA LEU A 257 -20.16 -15.01 -20.28
C LEU A 257 -21.20 -13.88 -20.32
N LEU A 258 -20.92 -12.79 -21.02
CA LEU A 258 -21.82 -11.64 -21.14
C LEU A 258 -22.69 -11.66 -22.39
N GLY A 259 -22.43 -12.58 -23.33
CA GLY A 259 -23.12 -12.65 -24.62
C GLY A 259 -22.42 -11.80 -25.67
#